data_AF-A0A3E5BCT2-F1
#
_entry.id   AF-A0A3E5BCT2-F1
#
_cell.length_a   1.000
_cell.length_b   1.000
_cell.length_c   1.000
_cell.angle_alpha   90.00
_cell.angle_beta   90.00
_cell.angle_gamma   90.00
#
_symmetry.space_group_name_H-M   'P 1'
#
loop_
_entity.id
_entity.type
_entity.pdbx_description
1 polymer ?
#
loop_
_entity_poly.entity_id
_entity_poly.type
_entity_poly.pdbx_seq_one_letter_code
_entity_poly.pdbx_strand_id
1 'polypeptide(L)' 'MTPMEIISFLQKKAKYQLFINKVAHFGRVLRKLGISSRKRNRGNKYHVIINEMAPQ' A
#
# COMPACT_ATOMS: atom_id res chain seq x y z
N MET A 1 -1.94 -7.06 1.81
CA MET A 1 -0.97 -6.27 2.59
C MET A 1 -1.68 -5.13 3.31
N THR A 2 -1.26 -4.75 4.52
CA THR A 2 -1.71 -3.52 5.20
C THR A 2 -1.11 -2.28 4.51
N PRO A 3 -1.66 -1.07 4.70
CA PRO A 3 -1.07 0.16 4.15
C PRO A 3 0.42 0.32 4.48
N MET A 4 0.83 -0.05 5.69
CA MET A 4 2.22 -0.01 6.13
C MET A 4 3.09 -1.04 5.41
N GLU A 5 2.60 -2.27 5.24
CA GLU A 5 3.28 -3.32 4.47
C GLU A 5 3.47 -2.90 3.00
N ILE A 6 2.45 -2.29 2.39
CA ILE A 6 2.51 -1.81 1.00
C ILE A 6 3.55 -0.69 0.88
N ILE A 7 3.53 0.30 1.77
CA ILE A 7 4.52 1.39 1.77
C ILE A 7 5.93 0.83 1.97
N SER A 8 6.13 -0.07 2.93
CA SER A 8 7.45 -0.67 3.18
C SER A 8 7.97 -1.45 1.97
N PHE A 9 7.09 -2.18 1.29
CA PHE A 9 7.44 -2.86 0.04
C PHE A 9 7.86 -1.86 -1.06
N LEU A 10 7.10 -0.78 -1.26
CA LEU A 10 7.41 0.24 -2.25
C LEU A 10 8.73 0.97 -1.93
N GLN A 11 9.00 1.31 -0.67
CA GLN A 11 10.26 1.93 -0.24
C GLN A 11 11.47 1.04 -0.56
N LYS A 12 11.38 -0.27 -0.29
CA LYS A 12 12.44 -1.23 -0.60
C LYS A 12 12.70 -1.33 -2.10
N LYS A 13 11.65 -1.38 -2.93
CA LYS A 13 11.78 -1.50 -4.38
C LYS A 13 12.25 -0.20 -5.04
N ALA A 14 11.77 0.95 -4.57
CA ALA A 14 12.06 2.25 -5.17
C ALA A 14 13.29 2.96 -4.57
N LYS A 15 13.89 2.43 -3.50
CA LYS A 15 15.01 3.05 -2.74
C LYS A 15 14.74 4.46 -2.18
N TYR A 16 13.49 4.95 -2.22
CA TYR A 16 13.08 6.23 -1.63
C TYR A 16 12.47 6.05 -0.23
N GLN A 17 12.81 6.95 0.68
CA GLN A 17 12.20 7.04 2.01
C GLN A 17 10.82 7.72 1.91
N LEU A 18 9.75 6.94 2.06
CA LEU A 18 8.40 7.51 2.23
C LEU A 18 8.16 7.86 3.70
N PHE A 19 7.68 9.07 4.00
CA PHE A 19 7.40 9.49 5.37
C PHE A 19 6.28 8.65 6.00
N ILE A 20 6.56 8.01 7.15
CA ILE A 20 5.62 7.19 7.94
C ILE A 20 4.33 7.95 8.25
N ASN A 21 4.42 9.27 8.46
CA ASN A 21 3.28 10.14 8.73
C ASN A 21 2.25 10.15 7.58
N LYS A 22 2.61 9.66 6.38
CA LYS A 22 1.70 9.53 5.24
C LYS A 22 1.01 8.17 5.14
N VAL A 23 1.28 7.20 6.03
CA VAL A 23 0.66 5.85 5.99
C VAL A 23 -0.85 5.92 6.17
N ALA A 24 -1.35 6.74 7.11
CA ALA A 24 -2.78 6.92 7.33
C ALA A 24 -3.47 7.57 6.11
N HIS A 25 -2.82 8.57 5.52
CA HIS A 25 -3.30 9.23 4.29
C HIS A 25 -3.34 8.24 3.12
N PHE A 26 -2.28 7.44 2.95
CA PHE A 26 -2.20 6.40 1.94
C PHE A 26 -3.32 5.37 2.09
N GLY A 27 -3.58 4.88 3.31
CA GLY A 27 -4.71 3.99 3.58
C GLY A 27 -6.07 4.59 3.22
N ARG A 28 -6.27 5.90 3.45
CA ARG A 28 -7.49 6.62 3.01
C ARG A 28 -7.60 6.71 1.50
N VAL A 29 -6.49 6.96 0.80
CA VAL A 29 -6.46 6.99 -0.67
C VAL A 29 -6.84 5.64 -1.25
N LEU A 30 -6.27 4.54 -0.75
CA LEU A 30 -6.63 3.19 -1.20
C LEU A 30 -8.14 2.91 -1.06
N ARG A 31 -8.74 3.33 0.06
CA ARG A 31 -10.19 3.23 0.26
C ARG A 31 -10.98 4.12 -0.71
N LYS A 32 -10.54 5.35 -0.95
CA LYS A 32 -11.22 6.30 -1.86
C LYS A 32 -11.17 5.82 -3.32
N LEU A 33 -10.10 5.12 -3.71
CA LEU A 33 -9.95 4.50 -5.02
C LEU A 33 -10.75 3.20 -5.18
N GLY A 34 -11.55 2.80 -4.19
CA GLY A 34 -12.37 1.59 -4.26
C GLY A 34 -11.57 0.29 -4.19
N ILE A 35 -10.30 0.34 -3.78
CA ILE A 35 -9.47 -0.88 -3.67
C ILE A 35 -10.03 -1.73 -2.54
N SER A 36 -10.44 -2.95 -2.88
CA SER A 36 -11.04 -3.87 -1.93
C SER A 36 -10.11 -4.14 -0.75
N SER A 37 -10.69 -4.12 0.44
CA SER A 37 -9.96 -4.35 1.68
C SER A 37 -10.74 -5.26 2.60
N ARG A 38 -10.04 -6.18 3.27
CA ARG A 38 -10.60 -7.06 4.29
C ARG A 38 -10.18 -6.54 5.66
N LYS A 39 -11.17 -6.19 6.49
CA LYS A 39 -10.94 -5.83 7.90
C LYS A 39 -10.43 -7.05 8.68
N ARG A 40 -9.39 -6.85 9.49
CA ARG A 40 -8.80 -7.85 10.40
C ARG A 40 -8.43 -7.16 11.72
N ASN A 41 -8.07 -7.93 12.76
CA ASN A 41 -7.71 -7.38 14.07
C ASN A 41 -6.52 -6.40 14.02
N ARG A 42 -5.60 -6.56 13.06
CA ARG A 42 -4.46 -5.64 12.80
C ARG A 42 -4.72 -4.69 11.62
N GLY A 43 -5.94 -4.15 11.54
CA GLY A 43 -6.33 -3.17 10.51
C GLY A 43 -6.77 -3.79 9.18
N ASN A 44 -6.89 -2.94 8.15
CA ASN A 44 -7.38 -3.34 6.84
C ASN A 44 -6.25 -3.92 5.98
N LYS A 45 -6.46 -5.13 5.45
CA LYS A 45 -5.59 -5.72 4.44
C LYS A 45 -6.17 -5.49 3.05
N TYR A 46 -5.37 -4.95 2.15
CA TYR A 46 -5.70 -4.74 0.74
C TYR A 46 -5.11 -5.86 -0.11
N HIS A 47 -5.79 -6.22 -1.20
CA HIS A 47 -5.22 -7.06 -2.25
C HIS A 47 -4.60 -6.13 -3.30
N VAL A 48 -3.29 -6.22 -3.50
CA VAL A 48 -2.54 -5.38 -4.44
C VAL A 48 -1.84 -6.33 -5.41
N ILE A 49 -2.15 -6.20 -6.70
CA ILE A 49 -1.50 -6.94 -7.78
C ILE A 49 -0.41 -6.03 -8.33
N ILE A 50 0.85 -6.43 -8.18
CA ILE A 50 1.99 -5.74 -8.78
C ILE A 50 2.32 -6.51 -10.05
N ASN A 51 1.86 -6.00 -11.20
CA ASN A 51 2.32 -6.52 -12.48
C ASN A 51 3.75 -6.05 -12.68
N GLU A 52 4.71 -6.98 -12.67
CA GLU A 52 6.12 -6.68 -12.95
C GLU A 52 6.39 -6.35 -14.44
N MET A 53 5.34 -6.23 -15.25
CA MET A 53 5.41 -5.87 -16.66
C MET A 53 4.72 -4.52 -16.92
N ALA A 54 5.53 -3.44 -16.91
CA ALA A 54 5.55 -2.36 -17.92
C ALA A 54 6.41 -1.18 -17.40
N PRO A 55 7.36 -0.62 -18.17
CA PRO A 55 7.72 -0.86 -19.57
C PRO A 55 9.08 -1.59 -19.77
N GLN A 56 9.23 -2.06 -21.01
CA GLN A 56 10.45 -2.48 -21.72
C GLN A 56 11.45 -1.31 -21.83
#